data_AF-A0A7W0HVX0-F1
#
_entry.id   AF-A0A7W0HVX0-F1
#
_cell.length_a   1.000
_cell.length_b   1.000
_cell.length_c   1.000
_cell.angle_alpha   90.00
_cell.angle_beta   90.00
_cell.angle_gamma   90.00
#
_symmetry.space_group_name_H-M   'P 1'
#
loop_
_entity.id
_entity.type
_entity.pdbx_description
1 polymer ?
#
loop_
_entity_poly.entity_id
_entity_poly.type
_entity_poly.pdbx_seq_one_letter_code
_entity_poly.pdbx_strand_id
1 'polypeptide(L)'
;MGRLEDLLAQFANDARYELSQALTPVCSLDDEGKLGDHDLGRIADRYHLMTWWQEVTDLTHGIEEAVDGGTAILTVRQRARRYLLEVRVRAYGSASTMAMAESRRASAQTFLDQTRQLADALTPPLARGAHPANDLADELTDDLAAASADNASGGPAVRCDRSGAEASGAAREYRP
;
A
#
# COMPACT_ATOMS: atom_id res chain seq x y z
N MET A 1 -11.21 26.82 5.20
CA MET A 1 -10.85 25.47 4.71
C MET A 1 -10.97 24.51 5.88
N GLY A 2 -11.44 23.30 5.64
CA GLY A 2 -11.51 22.26 6.66
C GLY A 2 -10.19 21.49 6.75
N ARG A 3 -10.06 20.67 7.80
CA ARG A 3 -8.85 19.87 8.07
C ARG A 3 -8.52 18.90 6.93
N LEU A 4 -9.51 18.42 6.21
CA LEU A 4 -9.33 17.54 5.05
C LEU A 4 -8.66 18.31 3.90
N GLU A 5 -9.15 19.51 3.59
CA GLU A 5 -8.62 20.35 2.52
C GLU A 5 -7.17 20.80 2.81
N ASP A 6 -6.86 21.09 4.08
CA ASP A 6 -5.50 21.44 4.50
C ASP A 6 -4.53 20.26 4.31
N LEU A 7 -4.93 19.05 4.71
CA LEU A 7 -4.13 17.84 4.51
C LEU A 7 -3.97 17.51 3.03
N LEU A 8 -5.03 17.69 2.22
CA LEU A 8 -4.98 17.52 0.77
C LEU A 8 -3.96 18.46 0.13
N ALA A 9 -4.00 19.74 0.50
CA ALA A 9 -3.04 20.72 0.02
C ALA A 9 -1.61 20.35 0.44
N GLN A 10 -1.42 19.84 1.66
CA GLN A 10 -0.12 19.36 2.14
C GLN A 10 0.40 18.21 1.28
N PHE A 11 -0.36 17.13 1.10
CA PHE A 11 0.07 15.98 0.29
C PHE A 11 0.37 16.36 -1.17
N ALA A 12 -0.43 17.25 -1.77
CA ALA A 12 -0.19 17.74 -3.11
C ALA A 12 1.10 18.59 -3.20
N ASN A 13 1.35 19.45 -2.22
CA ASN A 13 2.56 20.26 -2.17
C ASN A 13 3.81 19.41 -1.93
N ASP A 14 3.73 18.41 -1.04
CA ASP A 14 4.81 17.47 -0.78
C ASP A 14 5.15 16.68 -2.06
N ALA A 15 4.15 16.23 -2.81
CA ALA A 15 4.37 15.54 -4.09
C ALA A 15 5.04 16.44 -5.15
N ARG A 16 4.66 17.72 -5.23
CA ARG A 16 5.32 18.70 -6.11
C ARG A 16 6.77 18.95 -5.69
N TYR A 17 7.00 19.10 -4.38
CA TYR A 17 8.34 19.28 -3.83
C TYR A 17 9.23 18.07 -4.13
N GLU A 18 8.75 16.85 -3.85
CA GLU A 18 9.48 15.61 -4.13
C GLU A 18 9.83 15.45 -5.63
N LEU A 19 8.93 15.85 -6.53
CA LEU A 19 9.23 15.89 -7.96
C LEU A 19 10.31 16.92 -8.30
N SER A 20 10.24 18.13 -7.73
CA SER A 20 11.28 19.14 -7.95
C SER A 20 12.66 18.68 -7.48
N GLN A 21 12.72 17.96 -6.36
CA GLN A 21 13.94 17.35 -5.83
C GLN A 21 14.44 16.22 -6.74
N ALA A 22 13.55 15.42 -7.31
CA ALA A 22 13.91 14.38 -8.27
C ALA A 22 14.41 14.95 -9.61
N LEU A 23 13.96 16.14 -10.01
CA LEU A 23 14.40 16.83 -11.22
C LEU A 23 15.70 17.62 -11.04
N THR A 24 16.09 17.93 -9.79
CA THR A 24 17.32 18.70 -9.49
C THR A 24 18.58 18.12 -10.16
N PRO A 25 18.83 16.80 -10.13
CA PRO A 25 19.97 16.20 -10.83
C PRO A 25 19.98 16.48 -12.33
N VAL A 26 18.80 16.51 -12.98
CA VAL A 26 18.65 16.81 -14.41
C VAL A 26 19.06 18.24 -14.72
N CYS A 27 18.68 19.19 -13.87
CA CYS A 27 19.04 20.59 -14.02
C CYS A 27 20.53 20.88 -13.82
N SER A 28 21.24 19.98 -13.13
CA SER A 28 22.69 20.05 -12.91
C SER A 28 23.51 19.20 -13.89
N LEU A 29 22.88 18.56 -14.89
CA LEU A 29 23.61 17.87 -15.95
C LEU A 29 24.23 18.92 -16.89
N ASP A 30 25.55 19.02 -16.81
CA ASP A 30 26.44 19.61 -17.80
C ASP A 30 26.51 18.74 -19.07
N ASP A 31 27.15 19.25 -20.14
CA ASP A 31 27.09 18.69 -21.51
C ASP A 31 27.55 17.21 -21.66
N GLU A 32 28.21 16.66 -20.64
CA GLU A 32 28.68 15.26 -20.57
C GLU A 32 27.85 14.37 -19.62
N GLY A 33 26.91 14.98 -18.87
CA GLY A 33 26.15 14.35 -17.82
C GLY A 33 25.14 13.33 -18.35
N LYS A 34 25.37 12.04 -18.09
CA LYS A 34 24.38 10.99 -18.32
C LYS A 34 23.51 10.82 -17.08
N LEU A 35 22.20 10.94 -17.27
CA LEU A 35 21.22 10.58 -16.25
C LEU A 35 21.21 9.05 -16.07
N GLY A 36 21.33 8.58 -14.83
CA GLY A 36 21.28 7.15 -14.54
C GLY A 36 19.86 6.60 -14.64
N ASP A 37 19.72 5.30 -14.95
CA ASP A 37 18.42 4.60 -14.97
C ASP A 37 17.67 4.71 -13.63
N HIS A 38 18.41 4.77 -12.52
CA HIS A 38 17.86 5.00 -11.19
C HIS A 38 17.17 6.37 -11.07
N ASP A 39 17.79 7.43 -11.60
CA ASP A 39 17.25 8.78 -11.53
C ASP A 39 16.03 8.93 -12.43
N LEU A 40 16.04 8.31 -13.61
CA LEU A 40 14.88 8.21 -14.49
C LEU A 40 13.71 7.49 -13.81
N GLY A 41 13.97 6.37 -13.14
CA GLY A 41 12.95 5.63 -12.40
C GLY A 41 12.35 6.45 -11.25
N ARG A 42 13.21 7.16 -10.50
CA ARG A 42 12.80 8.07 -9.41
C ARG A 42 11.98 9.24 -9.93
N ILE A 43 12.38 9.88 -11.03
CA ILE A 43 11.64 10.99 -11.66
C ILE A 43 10.26 10.49 -12.12
N ALA A 44 10.21 9.35 -12.81
CA ALA A 44 8.96 8.77 -13.27
C ALA A 44 8.01 8.47 -12.09
N ASP A 45 8.53 7.96 -10.97
CA ASP A 45 7.73 7.63 -9.80
C ASP A 45 7.13 8.90 -9.20
N ARG A 46 7.97 9.92 -8.95
CA ARG A 46 7.53 11.21 -8.40
C ARG A 46 6.57 11.94 -9.33
N TYR A 47 6.80 11.86 -10.64
CA TYR A 47 5.91 12.46 -11.63
C TYR A 47 4.52 11.84 -11.59
N HIS A 48 4.44 10.50 -11.56
CA HIS A 48 3.15 9.81 -11.49
C HIS A 48 2.45 10.04 -10.16
N LEU A 49 3.18 10.06 -9.04
CA LEU A 49 2.61 10.39 -7.74
C LEU A 49 2.03 11.83 -7.72
N MET A 50 2.77 12.80 -8.26
CA MET A 50 2.30 14.18 -8.42
C MET A 50 1.05 14.24 -9.29
N THR A 51 0.99 13.48 -10.38
CA THR A 51 -0.16 13.45 -11.29
C THR A 51 -1.44 13.01 -10.56
N TRP A 52 -1.37 11.98 -9.71
CA TRP A 52 -2.53 11.53 -8.94
C TRP A 52 -3.04 12.59 -7.96
N TRP A 53 -2.13 13.28 -7.27
CA TRP A 53 -2.51 14.38 -6.38
C TRP A 53 -3.03 15.59 -7.14
N GLN A 54 -2.49 15.87 -8.33
CA GLN A 54 -2.99 16.92 -9.19
C GLN A 54 -4.43 16.64 -9.64
N GLU A 55 -4.77 15.39 -10.01
CA GLU A 55 -6.15 15.00 -10.31
C GLU A 55 -7.10 15.25 -9.12
N VAL A 56 -6.65 15.02 -7.88
CA VAL A 56 -7.44 15.34 -6.69
C VAL A 56 -7.63 16.85 -6.55
N THR A 57 -6.59 17.65 -6.77
CA THR A 57 -6.70 19.11 -6.72
C THR A 57 -7.59 19.67 -7.83
N ASP A 58 -7.52 19.08 -9.02
CA ASP A 58 -8.33 19.50 -10.18
C ASP A 58 -9.80 19.18 -9.98
N LEU A 59 -10.14 18.04 -9.35
CA LEU A 59 -11.53 17.72 -9.00
C LEU A 59 -12.09 18.63 -7.88
N THR A 60 -11.24 19.10 -6.97
CA THR A 60 -11.65 19.95 -5.84
C THR A 60 -11.71 21.44 -6.17
N HIS A 61 -10.93 21.89 -7.16
CA HIS A 61 -10.81 23.30 -7.54
C HIS A 61 -11.13 23.56 -9.03
N GLY A 62 -11.69 22.56 -9.71
CA GLY A 62 -11.92 22.55 -11.15
C GLY A 62 -12.94 23.59 -11.63
N ILE A 63 -12.85 23.90 -12.92
CA ILE A 63 -13.71 24.87 -13.62
C ILE A 63 -15.12 24.30 -13.84
N GLU A 64 -15.26 22.98 -13.96
CA GLU A 64 -16.54 22.28 -14.06
C GLU A 64 -16.81 21.56 -12.73
N GLU A 65 -17.87 22.00 -12.04
CA GLU A 65 -18.45 21.44 -10.81
C GLU A 65 -17.43 20.82 -9.82
N ALA A 66 -16.82 21.69 -9.02
CA ALA A 66 -15.95 21.28 -7.92
C ALA A 66 -16.68 20.32 -6.96
N VAL A 67 -16.09 19.14 -6.75
CA VAL A 67 -16.59 18.16 -5.78
C VAL A 67 -15.89 18.34 -4.43
N ASP A 68 -16.51 17.84 -3.35
CA ASP A 68 -15.87 17.84 -2.04
C ASP A 68 -14.57 17.01 -2.03
N GLY A 69 -13.64 17.36 -1.14
CA GLY A 69 -12.34 16.72 -1.05
C GLY A 69 -12.39 15.21 -0.82
N GLY A 70 -13.40 14.72 -0.10
CA GLY A 70 -13.55 13.29 0.15
C GLY A 70 -13.95 12.53 -1.12
N THR A 71 -14.93 13.05 -1.85
CA THR A 71 -15.38 12.50 -3.14
C THR A 71 -14.26 12.52 -4.18
N ALA A 72 -13.47 13.60 -4.24
CA ALA A 72 -12.31 13.68 -5.12
C ALA A 72 -11.28 12.56 -4.83
N ILE A 73 -10.90 12.38 -3.56
CA ILE A 73 -9.98 11.31 -3.14
C ILE A 73 -10.52 9.93 -3.51
N LEU A 74 -11.79 9.64 -3.20
CA LEU A 74 -12.38 8.33 -3.48
C LEU A 74 -12.41 8.03 -4.97
N THR A 75 -12.72 9.03 -5.78
CA THR A 75 -12.72 8.93 -7.25
C THR A 75 -11.34 8.59 -7.79
N VAL A 76 -10.30 9.35 -7.39
CA VAL A 76 -8.92 9.12 -7.87
C VAL A 76 -8.36 7.82 -7.30
N ARG A 77 -8.67 7.47 -6.04
CA ARG A 77 -8.32 6.18 -5.42
C ARG A 77 -8.89 5.00 -6.21
N GLN A 78 -10.14 5.11 -6.68
CA GLN A 78 -10.74 4.08 -7.54
C GLN A 78 -10.02 3.98 -8.89
N ARG A 79 -9.63 5.11 -9.50
CA ARG A 79 -8.82 5.13 -10.74
C ARG A 79 -7.45 4.48 -10.56
N ALA A 80 -6.74 4.81 -9.48
CA ALA A 80 -5.45 4.22 -9.15
C ALA A 80 -5.55 2.70 -8.91
N ARG A 81 -6.60 2.24 -8.20
CA ARG A 81 -6.89 0.80 -8.03
C ARG A 81 -7.19 0.11 -9.36
N ARG A 82 -8.02 0.74 -10.19
CA ARG A 82 -8.36 0.21 -11.52
C ARG A 82 -7.10 0.07 -12.37
N TYR A 83 -6.22 1.07 -12.37
CA TYR A 83 -4.93 1.01 -13.04
C TYR A 83 -4.11 -0.20 -12.59
N LEU A 84 -4.00 -0.47 -11.28
CA LEU A 84 -3.28 -1.64 -10.78
C LEU A 84 -3.88 -2.98 -11.24
N LEU A 85 -5.21 -3.07 -11.35
CA LEU A 85 -5.91 -4.29 -11.76
C LEU A 85 -5.89 -4.51 -13.28
N GLU A 86 -6.01 -3.45 -14.07
CA GLU A 86 -6.14 -3.50 -15.52
C GLU A 86 -4.78 -3.58 -16.23
N VAL A 87 -3.73 -3.04 -15.62
CA VAL A 87 -2.37 -3.21 -16.15
C VAL A 87 -1.93 -4.64 -15.81
N ARG A 88 -2.38 -5.61 -16.59
CA ARG A 88 -1.57 -6.79 -16.88
C ARG A 88 -0.48 -6.31 -17.82
N VAL A 89 0.80 -6.41 -17.43
CA VAL A 89 1.90 -6.10 -18.36
C VAL A 89 1.71 -7.00 -19.56
N ARG A 90 1.17 -6.48 -20.67
CA ARG A 90 1.40 -7.12 -21.96
C ARG A 90 2.92 -7.02 -22.13
N ALA A 91 3.59 -8.17 -22.15
CA ALA A 91 5.05 -8.30 -22.23
C ALA A 91 5.63 -7.86 -23.59
N TYR A 92 5.00 -6.87 -24.23
CA TYR A 92 5.36 -6.34 -25.53
C TYR A 92 5.67 -4.85 -25.36
N GLY A 93 6.91 -4.55 -24.97
CA GLY A 93 7.43 -3.19 -24.81
C GLY A 93 8.94 -3.23 -24.62
N SER A 94 9.62 -2.10 -24.86
CA SER A 94 11.05 -1.98 -24.54
C SER A 94 11.26 -2.03 -23.02
N ALA A 95 12.49 -2.30 -22.58
CA ALA A 95 12.85 -2.29 -21.15
C ALA A 95 12.45 -0.97 -20.46
N SER A 96 12.58 0.15 -21.17
CA SER A 96 12.16 1.48 -20.68
C SER A 96 10.64 1.59 -20.50
N THR A 97 9.84 1.05 -21.43
CA THR A 97 8.37 1.02 -21.28
C THR A 97 7.96 0.17 -20.09
N MET A 98 8.63 -0.95 -19.84
CA MET A 98 8.38 -1.79 -18.67
C MET A 98 8.74 -1.06 -17.37
N ALA A 99 9.90 -0.40 -17.32
CA ALA A 99 10.34 0.38 -16.17
C ALA A 99 9.37 1.54 -15.84
N MET A 100 8.87 2.25 -16.86
CA MET A 100 7.84 3.29 -16.67
C MET A 100 6.52 2.70 -16.17
N ALA A 101 6.09 1.54 -16.69
CA ALA A 101 4.89 0.88 -16.22
C ALA A 101 5.03 0.40 -14.76
N GLU A 102 6.20 -0.06 -14.36
CA GLU A 102 6.50 -0.45 -12.98
C GLU A 102 6.54 0.76 -12.03
N SER A 103 7.21 1.84 -12.44
CA SER A 103 7.21 3.13 -11.73
C SER A 103 5.81 3.69 -11.54
N ARG A 104 4.95 3.63 -12.57
CA ARG A 104 3.55 4.04 -12.46
C ARG A 104 2.72 3.15 -11.52
N ARG A 105 3.07 1.87 -11.39
CA ARG A 105 2.45 0.99 -10.37
C ARG A 105 2.92 1.33 -8.97
N ALA A 106 4.22 1.53 -8.77
CA ALA A 106 4.79 1.89 -7.47
C ALA A 106 4.19 3.21 -6.93
N SER A 107 4.08 4.22 -7.78
CA SER A 107 3.42 5.49 -7.44
C SER A 107 1.92 5.32 -7.17
N ALA A 108 1.20 4.48 -7.92
CA ALA A 108 -0.21 4.17 -7.63
C ALA A 108 -0.37 3.50 -6.25
N GLN A 109 0.50 2.55 -5.89
CA GLN A 109 0.51 1.94 -4.55
C GLN A 109 0.79 2.98 -3.47
N THR A 110 1.81 3.82 -3.67
CA THR A 110 2.17 4.91 -2.76
C THR A 110 0.99 5.87 -2.54
N PHE A 111 0.27 6.23 -3.59
CA PHE A 111 -0.93 7.06 -3.50
C PHE A 111 -2.05 6.38 -2.69
N LEU A 112 -2.26 5.07 -2.88
CA LEU A 112 -3.26 4.32 -2.09
C LEU A 112 -2.91 4.25 -0.60
N ASP A 113 -1.61 4.18 -0.28
CA ASP A 113 -1.12 4.17 1.10
C ASP A 113 -1.24 5.56 1.74
N GLN A 114 -0.86 6.63 1.03
CA GLN A 114 -1.03 8.00 1.53
C GLN A 114 -2.50 8.35 1.77
N THR A 115 -3.39 7.95 0.86
CA THR A 115 -4.83 8.15 1.05
C THR A 115 -5.41 7.31 2.21
N ARG A 116 -4.78 6.18 2.55
CA ARG A 116 -5.10 5.42 3.77
C ARG A 116 -4.62 6.16 5.03
N GLN A 117 -3.38 6.65 5.02
CA GLN A 117 -2.83 7.45 6.13
C GLN A 117 -3.67 8.70 6.40
N LEU A 118 -4.16 9.34 5.35
CA LEU A 118 -5.09 10.48 5.45
C LEU A 118 -6.41 10.08 6.14
N ALA A 119 -7.02 8.95 5.74
CA ALA A 119 -8.22 8.45 6.40
C ALA A 119 -7.98 8.11 7.89
N ASP A 120 -6.83 7.52 8.19
CA ASP A 120 -6.42 7.20 9.56
C ASP A 120 -6.23 8.48 10.40
N ALA A 121 -5.67 9.55 9.83
CA ALA A 121 -5.44 10.82 10.51
C ALA A 121 -6.73 11.61 10.80
N LEU A 122 -7.77 11.42 9.98
CA LEU A 122 -9.09 12.02 10.13
C LEU A 122 -9.99 11.26 11.09
N THR A 123 -9.74 9.97 11.31
CA THR A 123 -10.51 9.14 12.23
C THR A 123 -10.14 9.46 13.70
N PRO A 124 -11.08 9.92 14.55
CA PRO A 124 -10.78 10.18 15.96
C PRO A 124 -10.38 8.88 16.70
N PRO A 125 -9.56 8.97 17.77
CA PRO A 125 -9.01 7.81 18.47
C PRO A 125 -10.04 6.82 19.04
N LEU A 126 -11.31 7.23 19.21
CA LEU A 126 -12.37 6.39 19.78
C LEU A 126 -12.93 5.33 18.82
N ALA A 127 -12.68 5.43 17.51
CA ALA A 127 -13.20 4.47 16.53
C ALA A 127 -12.26 3.27 16.28
N ARG A 128 -11.03 3.28 16.81
CA ARG A 128 -10.06 2.17 16.64
C ARG A 128 -10.22 1.04 17.66
N GLY A 129 -11.16 1.17 18.59
CA GLY A 129 -11.40 0.20 19.69
C GLY A 129 -12.62 -0.70 19.52
N ALA A 130 -13.43 -0.54 18.48
CA ALA A 130 -14.55 -1.46 18.20
C ALA A 130 -14.05 -2.68 17.43
N HIS A 131 -13.18 -3.46 18.06
CA HIS A 131 -13.06 -4.87 17.72
C HIS A 131 -14.38 -5.53 18.15
N PRO A 132 -15.01 -6.41 17.35
CA PRO A 132 -16.23 -7.07 17.76
C PRO A 132 -15.90 -7.87 19.03
N ALA A 133 -16.43 -7.44 20.16
CA ALA A 133 -16.51 -8.30 21.32
C ALA A 133 -17.27 -9.54 20.86
N ASN A 134 -16.61 -10.69 20.95
CA ASN A 134 -17.24 -12.00 20.95
C ASN A 134 -18.21 -12.06 22.15
N ASP A 135 -19.36 -11.41 22.06
CA ASP A 135 -20.47 -11.55 23.00
C ASP A 135 -21.44 -12.64 22.50
N LEU A 136 -20.89 -13.82 22.19
CA LEU A 136 -21.64 -15.07 22.05
C LEU A 136 -20.74 -16.26 22.44
N ALA A 137 -20.15 -16.24 23.63
CA ALA A 137 -19.54 -17.41 24.23
C ALA A 137 -19.62 -17.46 25.77
N ASP A 138 -20.51 -16.68 26.40
CA ASP A 138 -20.63 -16.66 27.86
C ASP A 138 -22.08 -16.63 28.36
N GLU A 139 -22.97 -17.35 27.67
CA GLU A 139 -24.32 -17.62 28.17
C GLU A 139 -24.85 -18.94 27.58
N LEU A 140 -24.29 -20.09 28.01
CA LEU A 140 -24.90 -21.44 27.93
C LEU A 140 -23.93 -22.54 28.41
N THR A 141 -23.46 -22.49 29.65
CA THR A 141 -23.00 -23.72 30.36
C THR A 141 -23.17 -23.57 31.87
N ASP A 142 -24.40 -23.35 32.30
CA ASP A 142 -24.78 -23.46 33.71
C ASP A 142 -26.03 -24.34 33.79
N ASP A 143 -25.92 -25.64 33.46
CA ASP A 143 -26.99 -26.61 33.82
C ASP A 143 -26.67 -28.13 33.69
N LEU A 144 -25.41 -28.59 33.66
CA LEU A 144 -25.14 -30.05 33.65
C LEU A 144 -23.96 -30.45 34.56
N ALA A 145 -24.06 -30.05 35.83
CA ALA A 145 -23.25 -30.60 36.92
C ALA A 145 -24.10 -31.49 37.83
N ALA A 146 -24.61 -32.62 37.30
CA ALA A 146 -25.20 -33.69 38.12
C ALA A 146 -25.27 -35.04 37.37
N ALA A 147 -24.12 -35.67 37.12
CA ALA A 147 -24.01 -37.13 37.01
C ALA A 147 -22.53 -37.52 37.10
N SER A 148 -22.09 -37.81 38.33
CA SER A 148 -21.68 -39.15 38.75
C SER A 148 -20.25 -39.51 38.36
N ALA A 149 -19.41 -39.45 39.39
CA ALA A 149 -18.17 -40.19 39.49
C ALA A 149 -18.39 -41.68 39.18
N ASP A 150 -17.42 -42.28 38.48
CA ASP A 150 -16.80 -43.58 38.76
C ASP A 150 -16.22 -44.18 37.48
N ASN A 151 -14.94 -43.99 37.22
CA ASN A 151 -13.96 -45.06 37.42
C ASN A 151 -12.57 -44.66 36.94
N ALA A 152 -11.60 -45.00 37.78
CA ALA A 152 -10.18 -44.96 37.52
C ALA A 152 -9.76 -45.93 36.41
N SER A 153 -8.65 -45.63 35.73
CA SER A 153 -7.44 -46.46 35.67
C SER A 153 -6.73 -46.37 34.31
N GLY A 154 -5.42 -46.14 34.35
CA GLY A 154 -4.48 -46.47 33.26
C GLY A 154 -3.82 -45.30 32.53
N GLY A 155 -2.61 -44.92 32.96
CA GLY A 155 -1.65 -44.18 32.12
C GLY A 155 -1.00 -45.08 31.05
N PRO A 156 0.21 -44.77 30.52
CA PRO A 156 0.98 -43.52 30.60
C PRO A 156 1.54 -43.00 29.23
N ALA A 157 2.07 -41.78 29.29
CA ALA A 157 3.20 -41.18 28.56
C ALA A 157 3.69 -41.75 27.21
N VAL A 158 3.77 -40.87 26.19
CA VAL A 158 4.90 -40.85 25.23
C VAL A 158 5.28 -39.40 24.91
N ARG A 159 6.49 -39.02 25.33
CA ARG A 159 7.31 -37.93 24.76
C ARG A 159 8.03 -38.49 23.53
N CYS A 160 8.28 -37.66 22.51
CA CYS A 160 9.59 -37.53 21.87
C CYS A 160 9.58 -36.45 20.77
N ASP A 161 10.50 -35.50 20.95
CA ASP A 161 11.08 -34.62 19.93
C ASP A 161 11.52 -35.36 18.66
N ARG A 162 11.53 -34.66 17.51
CA ARG A 162 12.68 -34.73 16.60
C ARG A 162 12.79 -33.53 15.66
N SER A 163 13.90 -32.83 15.81
CA SER A 163 14.54 -31.93 14.85
C SER A 163 14.86 -32.63 13.52
N GLY A 164 14.99 -31.85 12.45
CA GLY A 164 15.57 -32.27 11.19
C GLY A 164 15.77 -31.11 10.23
N ALA A 165 16.93 -30.46 10.32
CA ALA A 165 17.48 -29.59 9.28
C ALA A 165 17.89 -30.45 8.08
N GLU A 166 17.84 -29.89 6.86
CA GLU A 166 18.87 -30.14 5.85
C GLU A 166 18.81 -29.11 4.72
N ALA A 167 20.01 -28.69 4.34
CA ALA A 167 20.34 -27.74 3.28
C ALA A 167 20.77 -28.48 2.01
N SER A 168 20.51 -27.90 0.84
CA SER A 168 21.27 -28.03 -0.42
C SER A 168 20.49 -27.25 -1.49
N GLY A 169 21.03 -26.32 -2.27
CA GLY A 169 22.35 -26.28 -2.88
C GLY A 169 22.21 -26.68 -4.35
N ALA A 170 22.28 -25.74 -5.29
CA ALA A 170 22.81 -25.95 -6.65
C ALA A 170 22.76 -24.65 -7.47
N ALA A 171 23.95 -24.08 -7.66
CA ALA A 171 24.26 -23.19 -8.76
C ALA A 171 24.10 -23.91 -10.10
N ARG A 172 23.70 -23.18 -11.15
CA ARG A 172 23.98 -23.55 -12.52
C ARG A 172 24.19 -22.31 -13.37
N GLU A 173 25.47 -22.00 -13.56
CA GLU A 173 25.98 -21.31 -14.75
C GLU A 173 25.65 -22.15 -15.99
N TYR A 174 25.29 -21.49 -17.09
CA TYR A 174 25.69 -21.94 -18.42
C TYR A 174 25.63 -20.77 -19.42
N ARG A 175 26.81 -20.31 -19.82
CA ARG A 175 27.16 -19.62 -21.08
C ARG A 175 27.48 -20.68 -22.15
N PRO A 176 27.72 -20.40 -23.44
CA PRO A 176 28.15 -19.15 -24.08
C PRO A 176 27.07 -18.41 -24.87
#